data_AF-A0A061S068-F1
#
_entry.id   AF-A0A061S068-F1
#
_cell.length_a   1.000
_cell.length_b   1.000
_cell.length_c   1.000
_cell.angle_alpha   90.00
_cell.angle_beta   90.00
_cell.angle_gamma   90.00
#
_symmetry.space_group_name_H-M   'P 1'
#
loop_
_entity.id
_entity.type
_entity.pdbx_description
1 polymer ?
#
loop_
_entity_poly.entity_id
_entity_poly.type
_entity_poly.pdbx_seq_one_letter_code
_entity_poly.pdbx_strand_id
1 'polypeptide(L)'
;VETLNVVGFQCRSLERKLFEFEVGLSHTDGPPCGSEPSAEEVGRVQQVIRASEAEDYWYYASMDGNREDHYRGDHLGVTLVHPLGRLMGGAGSPLAALVQEFRAAVEDSFPGVYVWFAPESLHVTVLGLMG
;
A
#
# COMPACT_ATOMS: atom_id res chain seq x y z
N VAL A 1 2.34 1.46 15.30
CA VAL A 1 1.76 2.56 14.49
C VAL A 1 0.81 3.31 15.38
N GLU A 2 1.07 4.58 15.66
CA GLU A 2 0.25 5.42 16.55
C GLU A 2 -0.64 6.39 15.77
N THR A 3 -0.28 6.64 14.51
CA THR A 3 -0.98 7.58 13.63
C THR A 3 -1.16 7.01 12.22
N LEU A 4 -2.28 7.38 11.61
CA LEU A 4 -2.59 7.15 10.19
C LEU A 4 -2.91 8.50 9.53
N ASN A 5 -2.89 8.55 8.21
CA ASN A 5 -3.20 9.76 7.45
C ASN A 5 -4.43 9.53 6.59
N VAL A 6 -5.40 10.45 6.69
CA VAL A 6 -6.46 10.55 5.70
C VAL A 6 -5.95 11.41 4.56
N VAL A 7 -5.98 10.86 3.35
CA VAL A 7 -5.45 11.51 2.15
C VAL A 7 -6.56 11.62 1.12
N GLY A 8 -6.89 12.86 0.73
CA GLY A 8 -7.64 13.12 -0.49
C GLY A 8 -6.68 13.27 -1.66
N PHE A 9 -6.93 12.58 -2.77
CA PHE A 9 -5.98 12.52 -3.90
C PHE A 9 -6.64 12.79 -5.26
N GLN A 10 -5.83 13.17 -6.25
CA GLN A 10 -6.20 13.35 -7.67
C GLN A 10 -5.59 12.28 -8.59
N CYS A 11 -4.81 11.36 -8.05
CA CYS A 11 -4.32 10.18 -8.75
C CYS A 11 -4.13 9.02 -7.77
N ARG A 12 -4.28 7.78 -8.25
CA ARG A 12 -4.25 6.56 -7.40
C ARG A 12 -2.86 6.26 -6.82
N SER A 13 -1.80 6.80 -7.42
CA SER A 13 -0.42 6.67 -6.89
C SER A 13 -0.13 7.56 -5.68
N LEU A 14 -1.07 8.45 -5.30
CA LEU A 14 -0.91 9.46 -4.24
C LEU A 14 0.25 10.45 -4.47
N GLU A 15 0.80 10.51 -5.69
CA GLU A 15 1.80 11.51 -6.09
C GLU A 15 1.16 12.93 -6.19
N ARG A 16 -0.16 13.01 -6.41
CA ARG A 16 -0.93 14.26 -6.41
C ARG A 16 -2.01 14.21 -5.33
N LYS A 17 -1.71 14.84 -4.18
CA LYS A 17 -2.61 14.94 -3.03
C LYS A 17 -3.33 16.30 -3.03
N LEU A 18 -4.60 16.30 -2.66
CA LEU A 18 -5.40 17.50 -2.40
C LEU A 18 -5.24 17.99 -0.97
N PHE A 19 -5.29 17.05 -0.04
CA PHE A 19 -5.14 17.30 1.38
C PHE A 19 -4.62 16.03 2.07
N GLU A 20 -4.01 16.24 3.23
CA GLU A 20 -3.51 15.18 4.09
C GLU A 20 -3.63 15.66 5.53
N PHE A 21 -4.25 14.86 6.39
CA PHE A 21 -4.25 15.13 7.83
C PHE A 21 -4.02 13.85 8.63
N GLU A 22 -3.24 14.00 9.70
CA GLU A 22 -2.88 12.94 10.61
C GLU A 22 -4.03 12.66 11.59
N VAL A 23 -4.34 11.38 11.77
CA VAL A 23 -5.34 10.86 12.70
C VAL A 23 -4.60 10.00 13.72
N GLY A 24 -4.64 10.43 14.98
CA GLY A 24 -4.16 9.62 16.09
C GLY A 24 -5.06 8.41 16.30
N LEU A 25 -4.47 7.22 16.37
CA LEU A 25 -5.18 6.02 16.78
C LEU A 25 -5.36 6.11 18.29
N SER A 26 -6.60 6.26 18.75
CA SER A 26 -6.88 6.20 20.18
C SER A 26 -6.63 4.77 20.66
N HIS A 27 -5.77 4.63 21.66
CA HIS A 27 -5.85 3.48 22.56
C HIS A 27 -7.15 3.68 23.35
N THR A 28 -8.28 3.21 22.83
CA THR A 28 -9.47 3.07 23.67
C THR A 28 -9.09 2.23 24.88
N ASP A 29 -9.47 2.65 26.09
CA ASP A 29 -9.28 1.93 27.37
C ASP A 29 -10.00 0.56 27.45
N GLY A 30 -10.38 0.00 26.30
CA GLY A 30 -10.75 -1.40 26.19
C GLY A 30 -9.49 -2.27 26.15
N PRO A 31 -9.56 -3.52 26.64
CA PRO A 31 -8.48 -4.45 26.37
C PRO A 31 -8.20 -4.46 24.86
N PRO A 32 -6.93 -4.50 24.42
CA PRO A 32 -6.65 -4.78 23.01
C PRO A 32 -7.51 -5.99 22.62
N CYS A 33 -8.05 -5.97 21.40
CA CYS A 33 -8.75 -7.13 20.85
C CYS A 33 -7.70 -8.26 20.73
N GLY A 34 -7.43 -8.91 21.85
CA GLY A 34 -6.46 -9.99 22.03
C GLY A 34 -7.14 -11.33 21.85
N SER A 35 -8.38 -11.35 21.38
CA SER A 35 -8.96 -12.54 20.80
C SER A 35 -8.15 -12.87 19.57
N GLU A 36 -7.64 -14.09 19.52
CA GLU A 36 -7.12 -14.66 18.29
C GLU A 36 -8.17 -14.50 17.17
N PRO A 37 -7.74 -14.21 15.93
CA PRO A 37 -8.67 -14.15 14.81
C PRO A 37 -9.43 -15.48 14.73
N SER A 38 -10.73 -15.39 14.48
CA SER A 38 -11.56 -16.57 14.31
C SER A 38 -11.05 -17.44 13.16
N ALA A 39 -11.37 -18.74 13.20
CA ALA A 39 -11.02 -19.65 12.11
C ALA A 39 -11.56 -19.19 10.75
N GLU A 40 -12.71 -18.50 10.75
CA GLU A 40 -13.29 -17.89 9.56
C GLU A 40 -12.44 -16.73 9.04
N GLU A 41 -12.00 -15.81 9.90
CA GLU A 41 -11.13 -14.68 9.52
C GLU A 41 -9.77 -15.18 9.01
N VAL A 42 -9.17 -16.16 9.70
CA VAL A 42 -7.94 -16.81 9.24
C VAL A 42 -8.16 -17.45 7.86
N GLY A 43 -9.28 -18.16 7.67
CA GLY A 43 -9.64 -18.77 6.39
C GLY A 43 -9.75 -17.74 5.26
N ARG A 44 -10.39 -16.59 5.50
CA ARG A 44 -10.50 -15.50 4.51
C ARG A 44 -9.14 -14.91 4.14
N VAL A 45 -8.27 -14.66 5.12
CA VAL A 45 -6.91 -14.15 4.85
C VAL A 45 -6.12 -15.17 4.03
N GLN A 46 -6.16 -16.45 4.42
CA GLN A 46 -5.47 -17.52 3.69
C GLN A 46 -5.98 -17.64 2.25
N GLN A 47 -7.29 -17.48 2.01
CA GLN A 47 -7.84 -17.46 0.66
C GLN A 47 -7.27 -16.32 -0.19
N VAL A 48 -7.13 -15.11 0.37
CA VAL A 48 -6.53 -13.97 -0.35
C VAL A 48 -5.05 -14.23 -0.65
N ILE A 49 -4.30 -14.75 0.31
CA ILE A 49 -2.88 -15.06 0.12
C ILE A 49 -2.67 -16.11 -0.97
N ARG A 50 -3.51 -17.16 -0.99
CA ARG A 50 -3.45 -18.22 -2.01
C ARG A 50 -4.05 -17.82 -3.36
N ALA A 51 -4.67 -16.64 -3.48
CA ALA A 51 -5.25 -16.19 -4.74
C ALA A 51 -4.19 -16.11 -5.86
N SER A 52 -2.92 -15.86 -5.51
CA SER A 52 -1.79 -15.84 -6.46
C SER A 52 -1.40 -17.23 -6.99
N GLU A 53 -1.90 -18.30 -6.39
CA GLU A 53 -1.67 -19.69 -6.81
C GLU A 53 -2.66 -20.15 -7.90
N ALA A 54 -3.71 -19.37 -8.16
CA ALA A 54 -4.67 -19.68 -9.22
C ALA A 54 -4.01 -19.63 -10.61
N GLU A 55 -4.33 -20.60 -11.47
CA GLU A 55 -3.71 -20.74 -12.80
C GLU A 55 -3.89 -19.50 -13.68
N ASP A 56 -5.01 -18.80 -13.52
CA ASP A 56 -5.38 -17.60 -14.26
C ASP A 56 -4.97 -16.29 -13.57
N TYR A 57 -4.37 -16.36 -12.38
CA TYR A 57 -4.01 -15.17 -11.60
C TYR A 57 -3.15 -14.21 -12.41
N TRP A 58 -2.06 -14.69 -13.02
CA TRP A 58 -1.13 -13.85 -13.76
C TRP A 58 -1.75 -13.25 -15.03
N TYR A 59 -2.68 -13.98 -15.66
CA TYR A 59 -3.44 -13.44 -16.78
C TYR A 59 -4.26 -12.22 -16.33
N TYR A 60 -5.05 -12.35 -15.28
CA TYR A 60 -5.86 -11.23 -14.76
C TYR A 60 -5.02 -10.11 -14.16
N ALA A 61 -3.95 -10.44 -13.45
CA ALA A 61 -3.03 -9.46 -12.86
C ALA A 61 -2.27 -8.65 -13.92
N SER A 62 -2.12 -9.17 -15.13
CA SER A 62 -1.45 -8.48 -16.25
C SER A 62 -2.39 -7.71 -17.19
N MET A 63 -3.71 -7.72 -16.94
CA MET A 63 -4.67 -7.01 -17.80
C MET A 63 -4.52 -5.48 -17.74
N ASP A 64 -5.02 -4.82 -18.80
CA ASP A 64 -5.07 -3.37 -18.92
C ASP A 64 -5.90 -2.76 -17.79
N GLY A 65 -5.22 -2.05 -16.90
CA GLY A 65 -5.74 -1.60 -15.60
C GLY A 65 -4.62 -1.47 -14.56
N ASN A 66 -3.50 -2.17 -14.77
CA ASN A 66 -2.34 -2.13 -13.88
C ASN A 66 -1.15 -1.34 -14.49
N ARG A 67 -1.40 -0.51 -15.50
CA ARG A 67 -0.36 0.32 -16.16
C ARG A 67 -0.17 1.64 -15.43
N GLU A 68 1.01 2.25 -15.60
CA GLU A 68 1.35 3.56 -15.03
C GLU A 68 0.25 4.62 -15.22
N ASP A 69 -0.29 4.75 -16.43
CA ASP A 69 -1.32 5.75 -16.76
C ASP A 69 -2.60 5.57 -15.95
N HIS A 70 -2.96 4.34 -15.57
CA HIS A 70 -4.12 4.10 -14.70
C HIS A 70 -3.93 4.73 -13.32
N TYR A 71 -2.70 4.71 -12.81
CA TYR A 71 -2.36 5.22 -11.50
C TYR A 71 -2.08 6.72 -11.47
N ARG A 72 -1.49 7.27 -12.55
CA ARG A 72 -1.17 8.69 -12.70
C ARG A 72 -2.29 9.51 -13.36
N GLY A 73 -3.28 8.85 -13.96
CA GLY A 73 -4.47 9.47 -14.51
C GLY A 73 -5.34 10.13 -13.43
N ASP A 74 -6.19 11.05 -13.88
CA ASP A 74 -7.07 11.81 -12.99
C ASP A 74 -8.09 10.90 -12.32
N HIS A 75 -8.06 10.87 -10.99
CA HIS A 75 -9.03 10.15 -10.17
C HIS A 75 -9.12 10.77 -8.79
N LEU A 76 -10.33 11.21 -8.43
CA LEU A 76 -10.62 11.74 -7.11
C LEU A 76 -11.01 10.60 -6.18
N GLY A 77 -10.37 10.55 -5.02
CA GLY A 77 -10.70 9.59 -3.98
C GLY A 77 -10.16 10.01 -2.62
N VAL A 78 -10.58 9.25 -1.61
CA VAL A 78 -10.13 9.43 -0.23
C VAL A 78 -9.74 8.08 0.33
N THR A 79 -8.57 8.01 0.96
CA THR A 79 -8.02 6.79 1.55
C THR A 79 -7.40 7.07 2.91
N LEU A 80 -7.39 6.05 3.76
CA LEU A 80 -6.67 6.02 5.02
C LEU A 80 -5.40 5.20 4.83
N VAL A 81 -4.24 5.82 5.08
CA VAL A 81 -2.94 5.22 4.81
C VAL A 81 -1.99 5.38 5.98
N HIS A 82 -0.97 4.54 6.04
CA HIS A 82 0.23 4.80 6.82
C HIS A 82 1.36 5.25 5.87
N PRO A 83 1.77 6.53 5.90
CA PRO A 83 2.84 7.02 5.02
C PRO A 83 4.18 6.44 5.45
N LEU A 84 4.95 5.92 4.50
CA LEU A 84 6.25 5.31 4.80
C LEU A 84 7.39 6.33 4.88
N GLY A 85 7.18 7.58 4.49
CA GLY A 85 8.22 8.62 4.45
C GLY A 85 9.01 8.76 5.77
N ARG A 86 8.35 8.68 6.94
CA ARG A 86 9.02 8.71 8.25
C ARG A 86 9.87 7.47 8.53
N LEU A 87 9.43 6.31 8.05
CA LEU A 87 10.17 5.05 8.17
C LEU A 87 11.32 4.98 7.15
N MET A 88 11.23 5.72 6.05
CA MET A 88 12.20 5.75 4.96
C MET A 88 13.30 6.83 5.14
N GLY A 89 13.02 7.92 5.85
CA GLY A 89 13.85 9.14 5.84
C GLY A 89 15.07 9.18 6.76
N GLY A 90 15.34 8.14 7.55
CA GLY A 90 16.54 8.06 8.40
C GLY A 90 17.73 7.47 7.67
N ALA A 91 18.91 8.10 7.74
CA ALA A 91 20.16 7.47 7.33
C ALA A 91 20.31 6.14 8.09
N GLY A 92 20.29 5.02 7.36
CA GLY A 92 20.33 3.67 7.95
C GLY A 92 18.97 3.02 8.24
N SER A 93 17.84 3.52 7.70
CA SER A 93 16.57 2.80 7.79
C SER A 93 16.66 1.40 7.15
N PRO A 94 16.41 0.31 7.90
CA PRO A 94 16.39 -1.04 7.35
C PRO A 94 15.30 -1.20 6.28
N LEU A 95 14.14 -0.58 6.47
CA LEU A 95 13.05 -0.63 5.48
C LEU A 95 13.45 0.05 4.19
N ALA A 96 14.15 1.20 4.27
CA ALA A 96 14.64 1.88 3.08
C ALA A 96 15.62 1.01 2.29
N ALA A 97 16.55 0.37 2.98
CA ALA A 97 17.50 -0.56 2.35
C ALA A 97 16.76 -1.73 1.66
N LEU A 98 15.80 -2.36 2.35
CA LEU A 98 15.01 -3.47 1.80
C LEU A 98 14.20 -3.06 0.56
N VAL A 99 13.56 -1.89 0.58
CA VAL A 99 12.81 -1.38 -0.57
C VAL A 99 13.74 -1.13 -1.76
N GLN A 100 14.93 -0.57 -1.53
CA GLN A 100 15.89 -0.35 -2.62
C GLN A 100 16.47 -1.65 -3.18
N GLU A 101 16.80 -2.61 -2.31
CA GLU A 101 17.25 -3.94 -2.72
C GLU A 101 16.18 -4.65 -3.55
N PHE A 102 14.92 -4.60 -3.11
CA PHE A 102 13.79 -5.14 -3.86
C PHE A 102 13.64 -4.47 -5.23
N ARG A 103 13.69 -3.13 -5.29
CA ARG A 103 13.60 -2.40 -6.56
C ARG A 103 14.71 -2.79 -7.53
N ALA A 104 15.95 -2.92 -7.04
CA ALA A 104 17.09 -3.33 -7.84
C ALA A 104 16.93 -4.77 -8.36
N ALA A 105 16.48 -5.71 -7.52
CA ALA A 105 16.24 -7.09 -7.93
C ALA A 105 15.14 -7.21 -9.00
N VAL A 106 14.07 -6.41 -8.87
CA VAL A 106 13.00 -6.34 -9.89
C VAL A 106 13.52 -5.76 -11.20
N GLU A 107 14.30 -4.68 -11.18
CA GLU A 107 14.86 -4.07 -12.39
C GLU A 107 15.87 -5.01 -13.09
N ASP A 108 16.69 -5.73 -12.33
CA ASP A 108 17.63 -6.72 -12.88
C ASP A 108 16.89 -7.89 -13.54
N SER A 109 15.79 -8.34 -12.93
CA SER A 109 14.98 -9.45 -13.44
C SER A 109 14.06 -9.06 -14.61
N PHE A 110 13.55 -7.82 -14.59
CA PHE A 110 12.51 -7.31 -15.50
C PHE A 110 12.79 -5.88 -15.95
N PRO A 111 13.87 -5.66 -16.72
CA PRO A 111 14.34 -4.32 -17.05
C PRO A 111 13.29 -3.53 -17.83
N GLY A 112 12.93 -2.34 -17.30
CA GLY A 112 11.96 -1.43 -17.90
C GLY A 112 10.50 -1.90 -17.89
N VAL A 113 10.16 -2.98 -17.18
CA VAL A 113 8.79 -3.51 -17.12
C VAL A 113 7.95 -2.79 -16.06
N TYR A 114 8.56 -2.43 -14.92
CA TYR A 114 7.89 -1.82 -13.79
C TYR A 114 8.24 -0.34 -13.66
N VAL A 115 7.28 0.45 -13.16
CA VAL A 115 7.46 1.85 -12.81
C VAL A 115 7.39 2.02 -11.30
N TRP A 116 8.33 2.80 -10.78
CA TRP A 116 8.37 3.18 -9.37
C TRP A 116 7.80 4.58 -9.20
N PHE A 117 6.76 4.71 -8.39
CA PHE A 117 6.23 6.03 -7.99
C PHE A 117 7.19 6.75 -7.03
N ALA A 118 6.96 8.06 -6.89
CA ALA A 118 7.75 8.94 -6.04
C ALA A 118 7.96 8.37 -4.63
N PRO A 119 9.19 8.36 -4.08
CA PRO A 119 9.47 7.86 -2.72
C PRO A 119 8.58 8.49 -1.65
N GLU A 120 8.21 9.76 -1.82
CA GLU A 120 7.36 10.53 -0.91
C GLU A 120 5.89 10.11 -0.95
N SER A 121 5.46 9.40 -2.00
CA SER A 121 4.13 8.82 -2.11
C SER A 121 4.05 7.38 -1.61
N LEU A 122 5.15 6.77 -1.16
CA LEU A 122 5.13 5.42 -0.59
C LEU A 122 4.28 5.36 0.67
N HIS A 123 3.32 4.44 0.68
CA HIS A 123 2.36 4.27 1.76
C HIS A 123 1.87 2.83 1.84
N VAL A 124 1.28 2.49 2.97
CA VAL A 124 0.44 1.29 3.13
C VAL A 124 -1.00 1.75 3.22
N THR A 125 -1.84 1.32 2.28
CA THR A 125 -3.28 1.57 2.38
C THR A 125 -3.88 0.69 3.46
N VAL A 126 -4.53 1.32 4.43
CA VAL A 126 -5.27 0.63 5.51
C VAL A 126 -6.72 0.44 5.10
N LEU A 127 -7.34 1.47 4.51
CA LEU A 127 -8.74 1.44 4.13
C LEU A 127 -9.03 2.46 3.02
N GLY A 128 -9.72 2.03 1.97
CA GLY A 128 -10.37 2.95 1.02
C GLY A 128 -11.62 3.56 1.67
N LEU A 129 -11.70 4.89 1.74
CA LEU A 129 -12.83 5.60 2.35
C LEU A 129 -13.85 6.04 1.31
N MET A 130 -13.38 6.40 0.11
CA MET A 130 -14.21 6.74 -1.05
C MET A 130 -13.39 6.55 -2.33
N GLY A 131 -13.92 5.82 -3.30
CA GLY A 131 -13.30 5.54 -4.59
C GLY A 131 -14.32 5.13 -5.63
#